data_AF-A0A814IE19-F1
#
_entry.id   AF-A0A814IE19-F1
#
_cell.length_a   1.000
_cell.length_b   1.000
_cell.length_c   1.000
_cell.angle_alpha   90.00
_cell.angle_beta   90.00
_cell.angle_gamma   90.00
#
_symmetry.space_group_name_H-M   'P 1'
#
loop_
_entity.id
_entity.type
_entity.pdbx_description
1 polymer ?
#
loop_
_entity_poly.entity_id
_entity_poly.type
_entity_poly.pdbx_seq_one_letter_code
_entity_poly.pdbx_strand_id
1 'polypeptide(L)'
;MKQKSYFGRFKRNKKAQPPPKWVIKELNSADYFLMPILLDDNHWSLVFIDTIKQKLTNLDSYYEPSQLVLDQIKNHFNNLLPKLNNLINWNSTEYKVPKQNNVTDCGVYLCLYSRYLCTKKKKFDFSQDHIPNLRKHIESEIRAGEIIKIDKPYF
;
A
#
# COMPACT_ATOMS: atom_id res chain seq x y z
N MET A 1 1.58 5.35 -21.15
CA MET A 1 0.40 5.41 -20.26
C MET A 1 0.82 6.08 -18.97
N LYS A 2 0.25 7.25 -18.61
CA LYS A 2 0.55 7.93 -17.34
C LYS A 2 -0.27 7.26 -16.23
N GLN A 3 0.39 6.53 -15.33
CA GLN A 3 -0.22 6.08 -14.08
C GLN A 3 -0.50 7.32 -13.22
N LYS A 4 -1.77 7.63 -12.98
CA LYS A 4 -2.17 8.62 -12.00
C LYS A 4 -2.40 7.88 -10.68
N SER A 5 -1.60 8.18 -9.67
CA SER A 5 -1.80 7.70 -8.32
C SER A 5 -2.55 8.75 -7.51
N TYR A 6 -3.61 8.34 -6.83
CA TYR A 6 -4.39 9.18 -5.92
C TYR A 6 -3.97 8.87 -4.49
N PHE A 7 -3.46 9.87 -3.76
CA PHE A 7 -3.13 9.77 -2.34
C PHE A 7 -4.21 10.49 -1.52
N GLY A 8 -5.08 9.74 -0.85
CA GLY A 8 -6.07 10.27 0.09
C GLY A 8 -5.55 10.20 1.53
N ARG A 9 -5.63 11.30 2.29
CA ARG A 9 -5.33 11.31 3.73
C ARG A 9 -6.61 11.04 4.52
N PHE A 10 -6.70 9.86 5.12
CA PHE A 10 -7.78 9.51 6.05
C PHE A 10 -7.53 10.15 7.41
N LYS A 11 -8.34 11.15 7.78
CA LYS A 11 -8.36 11.68 9.14
C LYS A 11 -9.57 11.07 9.87
N ARG A 12 -9.30 10.40 10.99
CA ARG A 12 -10.26 9.67 11.84
C ARG A 12 -11.52 10.49 12.23
N ASN A 13 -11.43 11.83 12.24
CA ASN A 13 -12.42 12.72 12.86
C ASN A 13 -12.99 13.84 11.96
N LYS A 14 -12.88 13.76 10.63
CA LYS A 14 -13.58 14.71 9.74
C LYS A 14 -14.38 13.97 8.69
N LYS A 15 -15.67 14.33 8.51
CA LYS A 15 -16.46 13.87 7.37
C LYS A 15 -15.70 14.27 6.10
N ALA A 16 -15.17 13.26 5.40
CA ALA A 16 -14.53 13.49 4.11
C ALA A 16 -15.60 14.01 3.14
N GLN A 17 -15.29 15.10 2.44
CA GLN A 17 -16.11 15.51 1.30
C GLN A 17 -16.08 14.39 0.25
N PRO A 18 -17.21 14.10 -0.42
CA PRO A 18 -17.22 13.07 -1.45
C PRO A 18 -16.24 13.46 -2.57
N PRO A 19 -15.43 12.50 -3.07
CA PRO A 19 -14.50 12.78 -4.14
C PRO A 19 -15.25 13.20 -5.43
N PRO A 20 -14.65 14.03 -6.29
CA PRO A 20 -15.24 14.38 -7.58
C PRO A 20 -15.62 13.14 -8.40
N LYS A 21 -16.68 13.23 -9.22
CA LYS A 21 -17.18 12.11 -10.04
C LYS A 21 -16.11 11.46 -10.92
N TRP A 22 -15.16 12.24 -11.45
CA TRP A 22 -14.09 11.70 -12.28
C TRP A 22 -13.13 10.80 -11.47
N VAL A 23 -12.86 11.15 -10.21
CA VAL A 23 -12.07 10.31 -9.29
C VAL A 23 -12.80 8.99 -9.06
N ILE A 24 -14.10 9.04 -8.76
CA ILE A 24 -14.92 7.82 -8.58
C ILE A 24 -14.87 6.93 -9.83
N LYS A 25 -14.91 7.53 -11.04
CA LYS A 25 -14.78 6.78 -12.30
C LYS A 25 -13.41 6.13 -12.43
N GLU A 26 -12.32 6.84 -12.17
CA GLU A 26 -10.96 6.30 -12.22
C GLU A 26 -10.79 5.17 -11.19
N LEU A 27 -11.25 5.35 -9.95
CA LEU A 27 -11.20 4.33 -8.91
C LEU A 27 -12.00 3.07 -9.30
N ASN A 28 -13.20 3.21 -9.88
CA ASN A 28 -13.98 2.05 -10.34
C ASN A 28 -13.31 1.24 -11.46
N SER A 29 -12.33 1.81 -12.17
CA SER A 29 -11.58 1.14 -13.24
C SER A 29 -10.23 0.60 -12.81
N ALA A 30 -9.83 0.79 -11.54
CA ALA A 30 -8.52 0.38 -11.06
C ALA A 30 -8.48 -1.11 -10.70
N ASP A 31 -7.44 -1.80 -11.18
CA ASP A 31 -7.15 -3.19 -10.82
C ASP A 31 -6.57 -3.32 -9.41
N TYR A 32 -5.80 -2.30 -9.00
CA TYR A 32 -5.01 -2.31 -7.78
C TYR A 32 -5.09 -0.97 -7.05
N PHE A 33 -5.22 -1.02 -5.72
CA PHE A 33 -5.05 0.15 -4.86
C PHE A 33 -3.92 -0.08 -3.85
N LEU A 34 -3.05 0.92 -3.73
CA LEU A 34 -1.98 0.97 -2.74
C LEU A 34 -2.27 2.16 -1.82
N MET A 35 -2.57 1.88 -0.56
CA MET A 35 -3.03 2.88 0.39
C MET A 35 -2.11 2.94 1.60
N PRO A 36 -1.21 3.92 1.68
CA PRO A 36 -0.43 4.16 2.88
C PRO A 36 -1.33 4.55 4.04
N ILE A 37 -1.19 3.87 5.17
CA ILE A 37 -1.91 4.14 6.41
C ILE A 37 -0.90 4.59 7.45
N LEU A 38 -1.18 5.72 8.10
CA LEU A 38 -0.42 6.18 9.26
C LEU A 38 -1.17 5.75 10.52
N LEU A 39 -0.54 4.86 11.29
CA LEU A 39 -1.00 4.36 12.57
C LEU A 39 -0.26 5.09 13.70
N ASP A 40 -1.00 5.44 14.76
CA ASP A 40 -0.49 6.05 16.00
C ASP A 40 0.53 7.19 15.78
N ASP A 41 0.27 8.00 14.75
CA ASP A 41 1.03 9.18 14.32
C ASP A 41 2.48 8.98 13.86
N ASN A 42 3.05 7.78 13.96
CA ASN A 42 4.46 7.53 13.65
C ASN A 42 4.75 6.24 12.86
N HIS A 43 3.76 5.37 12.67
CA HIS A 43 3.98 4.07 12.04
C HIS A 43 3.26 3.95 10.69
N TRP A 44 4.01 3.64 9.64
CA TRP A 44 3.46 3.46 8.30
C TRP A 44 3.18 1.99 8.03
N SER A 45 1.95 1.68 7.62
CA SER A 45 1.58 0.40 7.03
C SER A 45 0.94 0.59 5.66
N LEU A 46 0.79 -0.50 4.91
CA LEU A 46 0.20 -0.46 3.57
C LEU A 46 -1.08 -1.29 3.56
N VAL A 47 -2.16 -0.73 3.03
CA VAL A 47 -3.31 -1.51 2.60
C VAL A 47 -3.25 -1.70 1.09
N PHE A 48 -3.32 -2.95 0.66
CA PHE A 48 -3.36 -3.35 -0.74
C PHE A 48 -4.73 -3.96 -1.07
N ILE A 49 -5.36 -3.45 -2.12
CA ILE A 49 -6.61 -3.99 -2.67
C ILE A 49 -6.31 -4.51 -4.08
N ASP A 50 -6.57 -5.79 -4.30
CA ASP A 50 -6.55 -6.45 -5.61
C ASP A 50 -8.00 -6.70 -6.04
N THR A 51 -8.52 -5.90 -6.96
CA THR A 51 -9.93 -6.02 -7.41
C THR A 51 -10.14 -7.20 -8.34
N ILE A 52 -9.09 -7.65 -9.03
CA ILE A 52 -9.11 -8.82 -9.92
C ILE A 52 -9.28 -10.09 -9.08
N LYS A 53 -8.43 -10.26 -8.06
CA LYS A 53 -8.49 -11.41 -7.14
C LYS A 53 -9.46 -11.21 -6.00
N GLN A 54 -10.06 -10.02 -5.89
CA GLN A 54 -11.01 -9.70 -4.85
C GLN A 54 -10.41 -9.87 -3.45
N LYS A 55 -9.22 -9.29 -3.22
CA LYS A 55 -8.49 -9.43 -1.96
C LYS A 55 -8.16 -8.08 -1.35
N LEU A 56 -8.35 -7.99 -0.04
CA LEU A 56 -7.84 -6.91 0.81
C LEU A 56 -6.72 -7.45 1.70
N THR A 57 -5.61 -6.73 1.79
CA THR A 57 -4.45 -7.10 2.61
C THR A 57 -3.90 -5.89 3.33
N ASN A 58 -3.58 -6.01 4.62
CA ASN A 58 -2.75 -5.05 5.34
C ASN A 58 -1.34 -5.63 5.50
N LEU A 59 -0.36 -4.92 4.96
CA LEU A 59 1.06 -5.24 5.04
C LEU A 59 1.68 -4.30 6.07
N ASP A 60 2.07 -4.87 7.20
CA ASP A 60 2.67 -4.16 8.32
C ASP A 60 4.04 -4.79 8.65
N SER A 61 5.09 -3.95 8.60
CA SER A 61 6.47 -4.35 8.87
C SER A 61 6.80 -4.42 10.36
N TYR A 62 6.02 -3.80 11.24
CA TYR A 62 6.31 -3.71 12.67
C TYR A 62 5.31 -4.50 13.53
N TYR A 63 4.01 -4.36 13.26
CA TYR A 63 2.94 -5.05 13.97
C TYR A 63 2.36 -6.19 13.14
N GLU A 64 1.42 -6.93 13.73
CA GLU A 64 0.56 -7.83 12.98
C GLU A 64 -0.52 -7.06 12.19
N PRO A 65 -1.00 -7.61 11.05
CA PRO A 65 -2.07 -7.00 10.28
C PRO A 65 -3.30 -6.69 11.15
N SER A 66 -3.80 -5.45 11.04
CA SER A 66 -4.91 -4.99 11.88
C SER A 66 -6.27 -5.16 11.18
N GLN A 67 -7.11 -6.06 11.69
CA GLN A 67 -8.48 -6.24 11.18
C GLN A 67 -9.32 -4.95 11.31
N LEU A 68 -9.10 -4.17 12.38
CA LEU A 68 -9.77 -2.88 12.56
C LEU A 68 -9.48 -1.91 11.41
N VAL A 69 -8.23 -1.85 10.94
CA VAL A 69 -7.84 -1.04 9.78
C VAL A 69 -8.57 -1.54 8.53
N LEU A 70 -8.61 -2.85 8.32
CA LEU A 70 -9.31 -3.45 7.17
C LEU A 70 -10.80 -3.11 7.17
N ASP A 71 -11.47 -3.21 8.31
CA ASP A 71 -12.89 -2.91 8.46
C ASP A 71 -13.19 -1.43 8.22
N GLN A 72 -12.31 -0.52 8.66
CA GLN A 72 -12.43 0.91 8.39
C GLN A 72 -12.29 1.23 6.90
N ILE A 73 -11.31 0.62 6.22
CA ILE A 73 -11.13 0.78 4.77
C ILE A 73 -12.34 0.21 4.02
N LYS A 74 -12.82 -0.98 4.40
CA LYS A 74 -14.05 -1.57 3.87
C LYS A 74 -15.23 -0.61 3.97
N ASN A 75 -15.51 -0.11 5.16
CA ASN A 75 -16.63 0.81 5.39
C ASN A 75 -16.53 2.07 4.54
N HIS A 76 -15.32 2.58 4.34
CA HIS A 76 -15.12 3.73 3.46
C HIS A 76 -15.37 3.40 1.98
N PHE A 77 -14.81 2.30 1.49
CA PHE A 77 -14.99 1.88 0.09
C PHE A 77 -16.42 1.47 -0.20
N ASN A 78 -17.16 0.93 0.78
CA ASN A 78 -18.58 0.60 0.61
C ASN A 78 -19.43 1.83 0.29
N ASN A 79 -19.10 2.97 0.90
CA ASN A 79 -19.80 4.23 0.66
C ASN A 79 -19.38 4.87 -0.67
N LEU A 80 -18.13 4.69 -1.12
CA LEU A 80 -17.61 5.35 -2.31
C LEU A 80 -17.71 4.52 -3.60
N LEU A 81 -17.58 3.20 -3.49
CA LEU A 81 -17.44 2.25 -4.60
C LEU A 81 -18.28 0.97 -4.32
N PRO A 82 -19.63 1.06 -4.30
CA PRO A 82 -20.49 -0.06 -3.91
C PRO A 82 -20.28 -1.33 -4.74
N LYS A 83 -19.84 -1.19 -5.99
CA LYS A 83 -19.51 -2.31 -6.90
C LYS A 83 -18.39 -3.20 -6.38
N LEU A 84 -17.44 -2.63 -5.64
CA LEU A 84 -16.30 -3.39 -5.10
C LEU A 84 -16.68 -4.17 -3.83
N ASN A 85 -17.75 -3.78 -3.13
CA ASN A 85 -18.16 -4.41 -1.87
C ASN A 85 -18.57 -5.88 -2.04
N ASN A 86 -19.30 -6.18 -3.11
CA ASN A 86 -19.76 -7.55 -3.40
C ASN A 86 -18.67 -8.43 -4.02
N LEU A 87 -17.58 -7.82 -4.44
CA LEU A 87 -16.48 -8.51 -5.10
C LEU A 87 -15.42 -8.86 -4.06
N ILE A 88 -14.90 -7.90 -3.30
CA ILE A 88 -13.72 -8.12 -2.47
C ILE A 88 -14.04 -9.02 -1.27
N ASN A 89 -13.25 -10.07 -1.07
CA ASN A 89 -13.15 -10.76 0.20
C ASN A 89 -12.35 -9.88 1.18
N TRP A 90 -13.08 -9.34 2.15
CA TRP A 90 -12.59 -8.37 3.12
C TRP A 90 -11.86 -8.99 4.31
N ASN A 91 -11.71 -10.31 4.34
CA ASN A 91 -10.93 -10.99 5.38
C ASN A 91 -9.43 -10.79 5.13
N SER A 92 -8.66 -10.67 6.20
CA SER A 92 -7.20 -10.61 6.11
C SER A 92 -6.67 -11.83 5.35
N THR A 93 -5.89 -11.57 4.30
CA THR A 93 -5.08 -12.59 3.66
C THR A 93 -3.65 -12.41 4.14
N GLU A 94 -3.12 -13.39 4.84
CA GLU A 94 -1.74 -13.34 5.32
C GLU A 94 -0.77 -13.35 4.14
N TYR A 95 -0.14 -12.20 3.89
CA TYR A 95 1.14 -12.19 3.21
C TYR A 95 2.23 -12.33 4.27
N LYS A 96 3.09 -13.34 4.13
CA LYS A 96 4.36 -13.36 4.87
C LYS A 96 5.24 -12.25 4.32
N VAL A 97 5.31 -11.14 5.05
CA VAL A 97 6.09 -9.96 4.70
C VAL A 97 7.36 -9.89 5.56
N PRO A 98 8.49 -9.41 5.00
CA PRO A 98 9.68 -9.09 5.80
C PRO A 98 9.34 -8.12 6.93
N LYS A 99 9.73 -8.43 8.17
CA LYS A 99 9.53 -7.52 9.30
C LYS A 99 10.74 -6.59 9.45
N GLN A 100 10.49 -5.40 9.98
CA GLN A 100 11.53 -4.49 10.44
C GLN A 100 11.88 -4.81 11.90
N ASN A 101 13.09 -4.49 12.33
CA ASN A 101 13.53 -4.67 13.72
C ASN A 101 13.89 -3.34 14.43
N ASN A 102 13.56 -2.21 13.82
CA ASN A 102 13.75 -0.87 14.37
C ASN A 102 12.48 -0.03 14.19
N VAL A 103 12.48 1.21 14.68
CA VAL A 103 11.29 2.08 14.68
C VAL A 103 11.21 3.06 13.50
N THR A 104 12.22 3.12 12.62
CA THR A 104 12.37 4.21 11.63
C THR A 104 12.25 3.75 10.16
N ASP A 105 12.25 2.44 9.92
CA ASP A 105 12.26 1.88 8.56
C ASP A 105 10.87 1.58 7.98
N CYS A 106 9.77 1.75 8.73
CA CYS A 106 8.42 1.41 8.27
C CYS A 106 8.05 2.04 6.91
N GLY A 107 8.46 3.29 6.68
CA GLY A 107 8.26 3.96 5.39
C GLY A 107 9.08 3.34 4.25
N VAL A 108 10.28 2.82 4.52
CA VAL A 108 11.09 2.11 3.50
C VAL A 108 10.44 0.78 3.14
N TYR A 109 9.99 0.01 4.14
CA TYR A 109 9.26 -1.23 3.92
C TYR A 109 7.98 -1.00 3.11
N LEU A 110 7.21 0.05 3.43
CA LEU A 110 6.02 0.44 2.67
C LEU A 110 6.31 0.68 1.19
N CYS A 111 7.39 1.41 0.88
CA CYS A 111 7.82 1.68 -0.49
C CYS A 111 8.22 0.37 -1.21
N LEU A 112 8.97 -0.50 -0.53
CA LEU A 112 9.38 -1.79 -1.07
C LEU A 112 8.18 -2.70 -1.32
N TYR A 113 7.25 -2.82 -0.38
CA TYR A 113 6.02 -3.57 -0.58
C TYR A 113 5.25 -3.10 -1.81
N SER A 114 5.06 -1.78 -1.91
CA SER A 114 4.37 -1.15 -3.03
C SER A 114 5.04 -1.48 -4.37
N ARG A 115 6.38 -1.40 -4.42
CA ARG A 115 7.16 -1.75 -5.61
C ARG A 115 6.98 -3.22 -6.01
N TYR A 116 7.05 -4.15 -5.06
CA TYR A 116 6.91 -5.58 -5.33
C TYR A 116 5.51 -5.94 -5.82
N LEU A 117 4.48 -5.32 -5.24
CA LEU A 117 3.09 -5.49 -5.67
C LEU A 117 2.88 -4.92 -7.08
N CYS A 118 3.40 -3.73 -7.38
CA CYS A 118 3.30 -3.12 -8.72
C CYS A 118 4.02 -3.94 -9.80
N THR A 119 5.17 -4.53 -9.46
CA THR A 119 5.96 -5.36 -10.37
C THR A 119 5.49 -6.81 -10.43
N LYS A 120 4.41 -7.15 -9.70
CA LYS A 120 3.81 -8.49 -9.62
C LYS A 120 4.84 -9.57 -9.22
N LYS A 121 5.83 -9.21 -8.41
CA LYS A 121 6.78 -10.17 -7.83
C LYS A 121 6.03 -11.15 -6.93
N LYS A 122 6.39 -12.43 -7.01
CA LYS A 122 5.71 -13.51 -6.26
C LYS A 122 6.06 -13.51 -4.77
N LYS A 123 7.22 -12.97 -4.39
CA LYS A 123 7.76 -13.01 -3.02
C LYS A 123 8.54 -11.74 -2.73
N PHE A 124 8.43 -11.26 -1.50
CA PHE A 124 9.33 -10.26 -0.94
C PHE A 124 10.63 -10.95 -0.53
N ASP A 125 11.70 -10.73 -1.28
CA ASP A 125 13.00 -11.39 -1.11
C ASP A 125 14.06 -10.46 -0.50
N PHE A 126 13.64 -9.41 0.22
CA PHE A 126 14.52 -8.53 1.00
C PHE A 126 14.41 -8.78 2.51
N SER A 127 15.37 -8.24 3.25
CA SER A 127 15.45 -8.31 4.71
C SER A 127 15.96 -6.98 5.26
N GLN A 128 15.96 -6.85 6.58
CA GLN A 128 16.45 -5.68 7.30
C GLN A 128 17.89 -5.29 6.92
N ASP A 129 18.78 -6.27 6.66
CA ASP A 129 20.18 -6.03 6.29
C ASP A 129 20.34 -5.26 4.98
N HIS A 130 19.33 -5.33 4.10
CA HIS A 130 19.33 -4.65 2.81
C HIS A 130 18.82 -3.22 2.89
N ILE A 131 18.13 -2.86 3.98
CA ILE A 131 17.43 -1.58 4.12
C ILE A 131 18.35 -0.36 4.01
N PRO A 132 19.57 -0.33 4.59
CA PRO A 132 20.47 0.81 4.40
C PRO A 132 20.79 1.11 2.94
N ASN A 133 21.00 0.08 2.11
CA ASN A 133 21.27 0.24 0.68
C ASN A 133 20.00 0.60 -0.10
N LEU A 134 18.88 -0.06 0.20
CA LEU A 134 17.59 0.22 -0.45
C LEU A 134 17.09 1.64 -0.14
N ARG A 135 17.37 2.17 1.06
CA ARG A 135 17.07 3.56 1.43
C ARG A 135 17.84 4.55 0.56
N LYS A 136 19.14 4.33 0.35
CA LYS A 136 19.96 5.16 -0.57
C LYS A 136 19.48 5.05 -2.02
N HIS A 137 18.99 3.87 -2.42
CA HIS A 137 18.40 3.68 -3.74
C HIS A 137 17.13 4.51 -3.91
N ILE A 138 16.21 4.45 -2.94
CA ILE A 138 14.99 5.27 -2.94
C ILE A 138 15.34 6.77 -2.98
N GLU A 139 16.35 7.21 -2.22
CA GLU A 139 16.84 8.58 -2.28
C GLU A 139 17.30 8.95 -3.70
N SER A 140 18.08 8.07 -4.34
CA SER A 140 18.60 8.28 -5.70
C SER A 140 17.47 8.38 -6.73
N GLU A 141 16.45 7.52 -6.62
CA GLU A 141 15.25 7.56 -7.47
C GLU A 141 14.47 8.87 -7.30
N ILE A 142 14.31 9.35 -6.05
CA ILE A 142 13.66 10.64 -5.78
C ILE A 142 14.47 11.79 -6.40
N ARG A 143 15.80 11.77 -6.24
CA ARG A 143 16.68 12.80 -6.82
C ARG A 143 16.66 12.80 -8.34
N ALA A 144 16.60 11.61 -8.97
CA ALA A 144 16.54 11.47 -10.41
C ALA A 144 15.13 11.76 -10.98
N GLY A 145 14.09 11.63 -10.16
CA GLY A 145 12.70 11.77 -10.60
C GLY A 145 12.17 10.57 -11.39
N GLU A 146 12.86 9.43 -11.33
CA GLU A 146 12.48 8.20 -12.04
C GLU A 146 12.79 6.94 -11.22
N ILE A 147 12.10 5.85 -11.54
CA ILE A 147 12.36 4.54 -10.94
C ILE A 147 13.57 3.92 -11.63
N ILE A 148 14.63 3.70 -10.86
CA ILE A 148 15.89 3.15 -11.34
C ILE A 148 15.86 1.63 -11.12
N LYS A 149 16.16 0.86 -12.17
CA LYS A 149 16.32 -0.60 -12.04
C LYS A 149 17.57 -0.88 -11.21
N ILE A 150 17.49 -1.76 -10.22
CA ILE A 150 18.69 -2.33 -9.60
C ILE A 150 19.10 -3.57 -10.40
N ASP A 151 20.38 -3.91 -10.37
CA ASP A 151 20.84 -5.23 -10.78
C ASP A 151 20.79 -6.16 -9.56
N LYS A 152 20.06 -7.28 -9.68
CA LYS A 152 19.78 -8.31 -8.64
C LYS A 152 20.79 -8.44 -7.48
N PRO A 153 20.31 -8.71 -6.24
CA PRO A 153 19.07 -9.44 -5.98
C PRO A 153 17.81 -8.60 -5.84
N TYR A 154 17.87 -7.28 -5.82
CA TYR A 154 16.69 -6.51 -5.42
C TYR A 154 15.76 -6.06 -6.54
N PHE A 155 16.11 -6.31 -7.80
CA PHE A 155 15.26 -6.02 -8.97
C PHE A 155 15.45 -7.12 -10.02
#